data_AF-A0A6J6WN68-F1
#
_entry.id   AF-A0A6J6WN68-F1
#
_cell.length_a   1.000
_cell.length_b   1.000
_cell.length_c   1.000
_cell.angle_alpha   90.00
_cell.angle_beta   90.00
_cell.angle_gamma   90.00
#
_symmetry.space_group_name_H-M   'P 1'
#
loop_
_entity.id
_entity.type
_entity.pdbx_description
1 polymer ?
#
loop_
_entity_poly.entity_id
_entity_poly.type
_entity_poly.pdbx_seq_one_letter_code
_entity_poly.pdbx_strand_id
1 'polypeptide(L)'
;MGIPHGALDHLVTVPRTNKRVMALFICGYVAVAVGAVLAILKWNVFGFQLVVLMSLVHFGIGDSAFLNELDRLKGLTTSRLPTAFVFLAFGAVPVVIPLINSSSTSALAEVNSSLINWHQGFDNELGLIVQALLLIAVLALVATKRFRDVIDLCLLAGLAIFTPPLIAFATYFGCWHAMRHTARLSLVLPQSQRDYQAQHAVKAFLSAVIPGTPALIGSFVVAAGLWLSGSIEKSFFWFLLTIVWALTVPHMIVTAKLDRSALQK
;
A
#
# COMPACT_ATOMS: atom_id res chain seq x y z
N MET A 1 -1.22 11.84 -5.56
CA MET A 1 -2.39 11.43 -4.76
C MET A 1 -1.92 10.42 -3.73
N GLY A 2 -1.64 10.84 -2.49
CA GLY A 2 -1.21 9.90 -1.45
C GLY A 2 -1.34 10.54 -0.07
N ILE A 3 -2.16 9.95 0.79
CA ILE A 3 -2.14 10.30 2.21
C ILE A 3 -0.88 9.65 2.81
N PRO A 4 0.02 10.42 3.42
CA PRO A 4 1.27 9.92 4.00
C PRO A 4 0.97 9.06 5.25
N HIS A 5 0.61 7.79 5.02
CA HIS A 5 0.19 6.86 6.07
C HIS A 5 1.38 6.21 6.78
N GLY A 6 2.47 5.89 6.09
CA GLY A 6 3.70 5.37 6.72
C GLY A 6 4.48 6.40 7.56
N ALA A 7 4.18 7.70 7.41
CA ALA A 7 4.81 8.74 8.24
C ALA A 7 4.46 8.61 9.74
N LEU A 8 3.42 7.85 10.05
CA LEU A 8 2.88 7.66 11.39
C LEU A 8 3.42 6.42 12.12
N ASP A 9 4.25 5.59 11.48
CA ASP A 9 4.71 4.30 12.03
C ASP A 9 5.31 4.40 13.43
N HIS A 10 6.15 5.41 13.63
CA HIS A 10 6.78 5.68 14.93
C HIS A 10 5.77 6.07 16.02
N LEU A 11 4.62 6.66 15.66
CA LEU A 11 3.56 7.03 16.61
C LEU A 11 2.73 5.84 17.06
N VAL A 12 2.66 4.80 16.24
CA VAL A 12 1.87 3.60 16.55
C VAL A 12 2.72 2.53 17.24
N THR A 13 4.05 2.60 17.14
CA THR A 13 4.95 1.57 17.65
C THR A 13 5.70 1.93 18.93
N VAL A 14 6.11 3.19 19.11
CA VAL A 14 7.00 3.57 20.20
C VAL A 14 6.35 4.65 21.08
N PRO A 15 6.28 4.45 22.41
CA PRO A 15 5.90 5.51 23.33
C PRO A 15 6.85 6.71 23.18
N ARG A 16 6.30 7.88 22.84
CA ARG A 16 7.05 9.13 22.57
C ARG A 16 8.01 9.56 23.69
N THR A 17 7.83 9.04 24.90
CA THR A 17 8.54 9.48 26.12
C THR A 17 9.96 8.93 26.25
N ASN A 18 10.34 7.87 25.52
CA ASN A 18 11.67 7.27 25.63
C ASN A 18 12.56 7.53 24.41
N LYS A 19 13.42 8.57 24.50
CA LYS A 19 14.34 8.99 23.43
C LYS A 19 15.28 7.88 22.95
N ARG A 20 15.74 6.99 23.84
CA ARG A 20 16.64 5.88 23.49
C ARG A 20 15.92 4.84 22.63
N VAL A 21 14.69 4.49 22.98
CA VAL A 21 13.87 3.54 22.21
C VAL A 21 13.52 4.14 20.84
N MET A 22 13.20 5.43 20.78
CA MET A 22 12.97 6.13 19.51
C MET A 22 14.20 6.13 18.61
N ALA A 23 15.38 6.42 19.16
CA ALA A 23 16.64 6.37 18.40
C ALA A 23 16.93 4.96 17.88
N LEU A 24 16.78 3.92 18.71
CA LEU A 24 16.97 2.53 18.29
C LEU A 24 15.98 2.12 17.20
N PHE A 25 14.71 2.53 17.33
CA PHE A 25 13.68 2.30 16.32
C PHE A 25 14.05 2.95 14.98
N ILE A 26 14.44 4.22 14.97
CA ILE A 26 14.85 4.94 13.75
C ILE A 26 16.08 4.27 13.13
N CYS A 27 17.09 3.93 13.93
CA CYS A 27 18.30 3.25 13.44
C CYS A 27 17.95 1.89 12.81
N GLY A 28 17.10 1.09 13.44
CA GLY A 28 16.64 -0.19 12.89
C GLY A 28 15.83 -0.02 11.61
N TYR A 29 14.91 0.95 11.59
CA TYR A 29 14.09 1.29 10.41
C TYR A 29 14.98 1.66 9.22
N VAL A 30 15.94 2.58 9.43
CA VAL A 30 16.88 3.03 8.40
C VAL A 30 17.79 1.89 7.97
N ALA A 31 18.29 1.07 8.90
CA ALA A 31 19.15 -0.07 8.55
C ALA A 31 18.45 -1.09 7.63
N VAL A 32 17.19 -1.43 7.93
CA VAL A 32 16.37 -2.31 7.08
C VAL A 32 16.14 -1.67 5.71
N ALA A 33 15.79 -0.39 5.66
CA ALA A 33 15.57 0.32 4.40
C ALA A 33 16.85 0.36 3.55
N VAL A 34 18.01 0.68 4.15
CA VAL A 34 19.31 0.67 3.45
C VAL A 34 19.63 -0.72 2.92
N GLY A 35 19.44 -1.77 3.73
CA GLY A 35 19.62 -3.15 3.28
C GLY A 35 18.74 -3.51 2.08
N ALA A 36 17.48 -3.09 2.09
CA ALA A 36 16.55 -3.28 0.98
C ALA A 36 16.96 -2.50 -0.28
N VAL A 37 17.41 -1.24 -0.15
CA VAL A 37 17.97 -0.46 -1.27
C VAL A 37 19.15 -1.20 -1.90
N LEU A 38 20.11 -1.64 -1.10
CA LEU A 38 21.30 -2.36 -1.59
C LEU A 38 20.90 -3.65 -2.31
N ALA A 39 19.94 -4.40 -1.78
CA ALA A 39 19.43 -5.62 -2.41
C ALA A 39 18.73 -5.34 -3.76
N ILE A 40 17.86 -4.33 -3.83
CA ILE A 40 17.16 -3.96 -5.07
C ILE A 40 18.15 -3.51 -6.14
N LEU A 41 19.11 -2.65 -5.77
CA LEU A 41 20.14 -2.16 -6.71
C LEU A 41 21.10 -3.27 -7.16
N LYS A 42 21.36 -4.27 -6.31
CA LYS A 42 22.23 -5.40 -6.67
C LYS A 42 21.53 -6.40 -7.58
N TRP A 43 20.24 -6.63 -7.35
CA TRP A 43 19.44 -7.63 -8.05
C TRP A 43 18.20 -7.00 -8.69
N ASN A 44 18.37 -6.03 -9.59
CA ASN A 44 17.27 -5.20 -10.16
C ASN A 44 15.96 -5.97 -10.42
N VAL A 45 16.00 -7.04 -11.23
CA VAL A 45 14.80 -7.80 -11.62
C VAL A 45 14.21 -8.57 -10.44
N PHE A 46 15.03 -9.35 -9.73
CA PHE A 46 14.56 -10.16 -8.60
C PHE A 46 14.09 -9.28 -7.42
N GLY A 47 14.81 -8.20 -7.14
CA GLY A 47 14.41 -7.16 -6.20
C GLY A 47 13.07 -6.55 -6.58
N PHE A 48 12.86 -6.22 -7.85
CA PHE A 48 11.56 -5.73 -8.33
C PHE A 48 10.44 -6.78 -8.20
N GLN A 49 10.72 -8.06 -8.50
CA GLN A 49 9.75 -9.14 -8.27
C GLN A 49 9.35 -9.26 -6.80
N LEU A 50 10.31 -9.13 -5.87
CA LEU A 50 10.03 -9.08 -4.43
C LEU A 50 9.23 -7.84 -4.05
N VAL A 51 9.48 -6.68 -4.69
CA VAL A 51 8.69 -5.46 -4.51
C VAL A 51 7.24 -5.67 -4.95
N VAL A 52 7.01 -6.33 -6.09
CA VAL A 52 5.66 -6.67 -6.57
C VAL A 52 4.97 -7.59 -5.57
N LEU A 53 5.66 -8.63 -5.10
CA LEU A 53 5.14 -9.59 -4.13
C LEU A 53 4.83 -8.94 -2.77
N MET A 54 5.71 -8.09 -2.25
CA MET A 54 5.45 -7.43 -0.97
C MET A 54 4.28 -6.44 -1.10
N SER A 55 4.19 -5.72 -2.23
CA SER A 55 3.12 -4.75 -2.48
C SER A 55 1.76 -5.42 -2.54
N LEU A 56 1.61 -6.49 -3.32
CA LEU A 56 0.33 -7.22 -3.38
C LEU A 56 -0.04 -7.80 -2.02
N VAL A 57 0.92 -8.33 -1.24
CA VAL A 57 0.63 -8.88 0.09
C VAL A 57 0.20 -7.76 1.04
N HIS A 58 0.93 -6.66 1.08
CA HIS A 58 0.65 -5.51 1.93
C HIS A 58 -0.74 -4.93 1.66
N PHE A 59 -1.03 -4.65 0.40
CA PHE A 59 -2.29 -4.09 -0.05
C PHE A 59 -3.46 -5.04 0.22
N GLY A 60 -3.30 -6.32 -0.15
CA GLY A 60 -4.31 -7.33 0.06
C GLY A 60 -4.68 -7.51 1.54
N ILE A 61 -3.68 -7.60 2.42
CA ILE A 61 -3.87 -7.70 3.86
C ILE A 61 -4.50 -6.42 4.42
N GLY A 62 -3.96 -5.24 4.06
CA GLY A 62 -4.40 -3.95 4.59
C GLY A 62 -5.86 -3.64 4.24
N ASP A 63 -6.26 -3.89 3.00
CA ASP A 63 -7.63 -3.66 2.52
C ASP A 63 -8.61 -4.68 3.09
N SER A 64 -8.21 -5.95 3.21
CA SER A 64 -9.01 -6.99 3.87
C SER A 64 -9.22 -6.70 5.36
N ALA A 65 -8.17 -6.26 6.05
CA ALA A 65 -8.25 -5.86 7.45
C ALA A 65 -9.22 -4.68 7.65
N PHE A 66 -9.23 -3.71 6.73
CA PHE A 66 -10.22 -2.63 6.73
C PHE A 66 -11.66 -3.15 6.60
N LEU A 67 -11.93 -4.05 5.65
CA LEU A 67 -13.28 -4.58 5.43
C LEU A 67 -13.79 -5.38 6.63
N ASN A 68 -12.93 -6.18 7.26
CA ASN A 68 -13.26 -6.90 8.51
C ASN A 68 -13.53 -5.94 9.67
N GLU A 69 -12.71 -4.90 9.82
CA GLU A 69 -12.88 -3.90 10.87
C GLU A 69 -14.17 -3.10 10.69
N LEU A 70 -14.52 -2.76 9.43
CA LEU A 70 -15.77 -2.10 9.09
C LEU A 70 -17.00 -2.97 9.39
N ASP A 71 -16.94 -4.27 9.11
CA ASP A 71 -18.01 -5.21 9.44
C ASP A 71 -18.23 -5.31 10.95
N ARG A 72 -17.13 -5.40 11.71
CA ARG A 72 -17.16 -5.38 13.18
C ARG A 72 -17.81 -4.11 13.72
N LEU A 73 -17.45 -2.95 13.19
CA LEU A 73 -18.04 -1.66 13.58
C LEU A 73 -19.54 -1.56 13.24
N LYS A 74 -19.99 -2.27 12.20
CA LYS A 74 -21.42 -2.38 11.84
C LYS A 74 -22.17 -3.47 12.60
N GLY A 75 -21.54 -4.17 13.55
CA GLY A 75 -22.14 -5.25 14.32
C GLY A 75 -22.35 -6.55 13.54
N LEU A 76 -21.70 -6.72 12.39
CA LEU A 76 -21.78 -7.93 11.56
C LEU A 76 -20.80 -8.99 12.10
N THR A 77 -21.17 -9.66 13.19
CA THR A 77 -20.28 -10.59 13.93
C THR A 77 -20.04 -11.94 13.26
N THR A 78 -20.82 -12.29 12.23
CA THR A 78 -20.70 -13.56 11.49
C THR A 78 -19.97 -13.42 10.14
N SER A 79 -19.64 -12.19 9.71
CA SER A 79 -19.03 -11.89 8.41
C SER A 79 -17.50 -11.91 8.50
N ARG A 80 -16.89 -13.10 8.57
CA ARG A 80 -15.43 -13.19 8.37
C ARG A 80 -15.10 -13.09 6.89
N LEU A 81 -14.01 -12.38 6.55
CA LEU A 81 -13.57 -12.33 5.16
C LEU A 81 -13.25 -13.75 4.67
N PRO A 82 -13.84 -14.19 3.54
CA PRO A 82 -13.93 -15.61 3.26
C PRO A 82 -12.73 -16.14 2.50
N THR A 83 -11.57 -16.27 3.15
CA THR A 83 -10.32 -16.98 2.72
C THR A 83 -9.16 -16.10 2.23
N ALA A 84 -7.93 -16.61 2.42
CA ALA A 84 -7.09 -16.97 1.26
C ALA A 84 -7.09 -16.00 0.07
N PHE A 85 -8.00 -16.35 -0.83
CA PHE A 85 -8.04 -15.84 -2.19
C PHE A 85 -8.58 -14.42 -2.26
N VAL A 86 -9.40 -14.00 -1.28
CA VAL A 86 -9.95 -12.64 -1.26
C VAL A 86 -8.86 -11.62 -0.98
N PHE A 87 -8.02 -11.85 0.04
CA PHE A 87 -6.92 -10.92 0.29
C PHE A 87 -5.90 -10.92 -0.86
N LEU A 88 -5.62 -12.09 -1.46
CA LEU A 88 -4.75 -12.16 -2.63
C LEU A 88 -5.35 -11.41 -3.82
N ALA A 89 -6.66 -11.47 -4.05
CA ALA A 89 -7.31 -10.74 -5.13
C ALA A 89 -7.24 -9.22 -4.92
N PHE A 90 -7.56 -8.72 -3.72
CA PHE A 90 -7.45 -7.29 -3.40
C PHE A 90 -6.03 -6.74 -3.58
N GLY A 91 -5.02 -7.56 -3.35
CA GLY A 91 -3.62 -7.20 -3.56
C GLY A 91 -3.15 -7.31 -5.00
N ALA A 92 -3.46 -8.44 -5.66
CA ALA A 92 -2.90 -8.77 -6.96
C ALA A 92 -3.57 -8.01 -8.11
N VAL A 93 -4.88 -7.73 -8.02
CA VAL A 93 -5.62 -6.97 -9.04
C VAL A 93 -5.01 -5.58 -9.29
N PRO A 94 -4.82 -4.70 -8.29
CA PRO A 94 -4.28 -3.37 -8.52
C PRO A 94 -2.77 -3.31 -8.76
N VAL A 95 -2.04 -4.40 -8.48
CA VAL A 95 -0.58 -4.44 -8.63
C VAL A 95 -0.18 -5.11 -9.92
N VAL A 96 -0.64 -6.35 -10.13
CA VAL A 96 -0.15 -7.20 -11.22
C VAL A 96 -0.80 -6.83 -12.54
N ILE A 97 -2.12 -6.59 -12.59
CA ILE A 97 -2.82 -6.26 -13.85
C ILE A 97 -2.22 -5.03 -14.53
N PRO A 98 -1.98 -3.90 -13.82
CA PRO A 98 -1.31 -2.76 -14.43
C PRO A 98 0.10 -3.08 -14.91
N LEU A 99 0.86 -3.91 -14.19
CA LEU A 99 2.26 -4.19 -14.47
C LEU A 99 2.51 -5.13 -15.65
N ILE A 100 1.56 -5.99 -15.98
CA ILE A 100 1.63 -6.89 -17.16
C ILE A 100 1.01 -6.26 -18.42
N ASN A 101 0.43 -5.06 -18.31
CA ASN A 101 -0.12 -4.34 -19.46
C ASN A 101 1.02 -3.80 -20.35
N SER A 102 0.86 -3.84 -21.68
CA SER A 102 1.86 -3.29 -22.62
C SER A 102 2.18 -1.81 -22.40
N SER A 103 1.23 -1.01 -21.90
CA SER A 103 1.44 0.40 -21.53
C SER A 103 2.38 0.57 -20.32
N SER A 104 2.50 -0.46 -19.47
CA SER A 104 3.45 -0.47 -18.34
C SER A 104 4.88 -0.67 -18.81
N THR A 105 5.11 -1.40 -19.90
CA THR A 105 6.44 -1.58 -20.48
C THR A 105 7.10 -0.24 -20.80
N SER A 106 6.37 0.70 -21.38
CA SER A 106 6.88 2.06 -21.65
C SER A 106 7.19 2.83 -20.37
N ALA A 107 6.34 2.72 -19.34
CA ALA A 107 6.56 3.39 -18.06
C ALA A 107 7.77 2.79 -17.30
N LEU A 108 7.93 1.46 -17.33
CA LEU A 108 9.08 0.77 -16.74
C LEU A 108 10.38 1.10 -17.47
N ALA A 109 10.35 1.27 -18.79
CA ALA A 109 11.52 1.66 -19.58
C ALA A 109 12.05 3.06 -19.19
N GLU A 110 11.16 3.98 -18.79
CA GLU A 110 11.55 5.31 -18.30
C GLU A 110 12.18 5.27 -16.91
N VAL A 111 11.87 4.25 -16.11
CA VAL A 111 12.45 4.05 -14.78
C VAL A 111 13.76 3.26 -14.88
N ASN A 112 13.71 2.03 -15.40
CA ASN A 112 14.87 1.16 -15.57
C ASN A 112 14.55 0.10 -16.63
N SER A 113 15.29 0.12 -17.75
CA SER A 113 15.09 -0.79 -18.88
C SER A 113 15.23 -2.28 -18.52
N SER A 114 15.96 -2.60 -17.44
CA SER A 114 16.08 -3.98 -16.94
C SER A 114 14.75 -4.56 -16.47
N LEU A 115 13.75 -3.72 -16.17
CA LEU A 115 12.46 -4.13 -15.63
C LEU A 115 11.41 -4.43 -16.69
N ILE A 116 11.66 -4.08 -17.96
CA ILE A 116 10.70 -4.25 -19.06
C ILE A 116 10.15 -5.68 -19.12
N ASN A 117 11.01 -6.68 -18.93
CA ASN A 117 10.66 -8.09 -18.92
C ASN A 117 10.81 -8.72 -17.52
N TRP A 118 10.38 -8.00 -16.48
CA TRP A 118 10.47 -8.50 -15.10
C TRP A 118 9.71 -9.82 -14.89
N HIS A 119 8.65 -10.05 -15.68
CA HIS A 119 7.84 -11.26 -15.69
C HIS A 119 8.48 -12.41 -16.49
N GLN A 120 9.61 -12.18 -17.17
CA GLN A 120 10.37 -13.22 -17.90
C GLN A 120 9.54 -13.99 -18.94
N GLY A 121 8.57 -13.33 -19.58
CA GLY A 121 7.66 -13.95 -20.55
C GLY A 121 6.44 -14.67 -19.96
N PHE A 122 6.23 -14.61 -18.63
CA PHE A 122 5.06 -15.19 -17.95
C PHE A 122 3.90 -14.20 -17.74
N ASP A 123 3.78 -13.16 -18.57
CA ASP A 123 2.75 -12.13 -18.44
C ASP A 123 1.33 -12.72 -18.60
N ASN A 124 1.14 -13.63 -19.56
CA ASN A 124 -0.14 -14.31 -19.75
C ASN A 124 -0.51 -15.19 -18.56
N GLU A 125 0.43 -15.98 -18.06
CA GLU A 125 0.25 -16.87 -16.90
C GLU A 125 -0.07 -16.08 -15.64
N LEU A 126 0.66 -14.98 -15.39
CA LEU A 126 0.35 -14.06 -14.30
C LEU A 126 -1.05 -13.47 -14.44
N GLY A 127 -1.43 -13.04 -15.65
CA GLY A 127 -2.78 -12.56 -15.94
C GLY A 127 -3.86 -13.60 -15.66
N LEU A 128 -3.64 -14.86 -16.05
CA LEU A 128 -4.57 -15.96 -15.78
C LEU A 128 -4.67 -16.28 -14.28
N ILE A 129 -3.55 -16.26 -13.55
CA ILE A 129 -3.54 -16.45 -12.10
C ILE A 129 -4.37 -15.35 -11.42
N VAL A 130 -4.18 -14.08 -11.78
CA VAL A 130 -4.93 -12.96 -11.18
C VAL A 130 -6.42 -13.04 -11.51
N GLN A 131 -6.78 -13.42 -12.74
CA GLN A 131 -8.17 -13.63 -13.13
C GLN A 131 -8.82 -14.79 -12.35
N ALA A 132 -8.10 -15.90 -12.15
CA ALA A 132 -8.57 -17.01 -11.35
C ALA A 132 -8.76 -16.61 -9.87
N LEU A 133 -7.82 -15.87 -9.29
CA LEU A 133 -7.93 -15.32 -7.94
C LEU A 133 -9.16 -14.40 -7.81
N LEU A 134 -9.36 -13.50 -8.77
CA LEU A 134 -10.50 -12.60 -8.82
C LEU A 134 -11.82 -13.38 -8.89
N LEU A 135 -11.92 -14.38 -9.77
CA LEU A 135 -13.11 -15.20 -9.89
C LEU A 135 -13.43 -15.95 -8.58
N ILE A 136 -12.44 -16.63 -8.00
CA ILE A 136 -12.61 -17.37 -6.74
C ILE A 136 -13.02 -16.40 -5.61
N ALA A 137 -12.39 -15.22 -5.53
CA ALA A 137 -12.73 -14.21 -4.53
C ALA A 137 -14.16 -13.71 -4.68
N VAL A 138 -14.61 -13.39 -5.91
CA VAL A 138 -15.99 -12.97 -6.18
C VAL A 138 -16.97 -14.07 -5.79
N LEU A 139 -16.72 -15.32 -6.18
CA LEU A 139 -17.59 -16.45 -5.83
C LEU A 139 -17.67 -16.64 -4.29
N ALA A 140 -16.55 -16.55 -3.59
CA ALA A 140 -16.51 -16.64 -2.13
C ALA A 140 -17.29 -15.49 -1.45
N LEU A 141 -17.14 -14.26 -1.95
CA LEU A 141 -17.86 -13.09 -1.44
C LEU A 141 -19.37 -13.17 -1.73
N VAL A 142 -19.78 -13.66 -2.90
CA VAL A 142 -21.19 -13.90 -3.22
C VAL A 142 -21.78 -15.00 -2.34
N ALA A 143 -21.08 -16.13 -2.18
CA ALA A 143 -21.52 -17.25 -1.34
C ALA A 143 -21.69 -16.84 0.13
N THR A 144 -20.85 -15.91 0.60
CA THR A 144 -20.96 -15.32 1.94
C THR A 144 -21.81 -14.05 2.02
N LYS A 145 -22.52 -13.71 0.95
CA LYS A 145 -23.44 -12.56 0.85
C LYS A 145 -22.78 -11.20 1.13
N ARG A 146 -21.47 -11.08 0.93
CA ARG A 146 -20.69 -9.83 1.09
C ARG A 146 -20.73 -8.97 -0.17
N PHE A 147 -21.93 -8.62 -0.64
CA PHE A 147 -22.12 -7.91 -1.92
C PHE A 147 -21.42 -6.55 -2.00
N ARG A 148 -21.27 -5.84 -0.87
CA ARG A 148 -20.46 -4.61 -0.81
C ARG A 148 -19.04 -4.85 -1.31
N ASP A 149 -18.43 -5.96 -0.90
CA ASP A 149 -17.04 -6.27 -1.18
C ASP A 149 -16.86 -6.83 -2.58
N VAL A 150 -17.90 -7.46 -3.14
CA VAL A 150 -17.97 -7.79 -4.57
C VAL A 150 -17.91 -6.52 -5.41
N ILE A 151 -18.76 -5.53 -5.09
CA ILE A 151 -18.76 -4.23 -5.79
C ILE A 151 -17.39 -3.57 -5.67
N ASP A 152 -16.82 -3.55 -4.47
CA ASP A 152 -15.49 -3.01 -4.20
C ASP A 152 -14.40 -3.66 -5.08
N LEU A 153 -14.33 -4.99 -5.09
CA LEU A 153 -13.36 -5.74 -5.87
C LEU A 153 -13.58 -5.60 -7.39
N CYS A 154 -14.83 -5.54 -7.84
CA CYS A 154 -15.16 -5.30 -9.25
C CYS A 154 -14.79 -3.88 -9.70
N LEU A 155 -15.01 -2.86 -8.87
CA LEU A 155 -14.57 -1.50 -9.15
C LEU A 155 -13.05 -1.41 -9.21
N LEU A 156 -12.36 -2.10 -8.31
CA LEU A 156 -10.90 -2.20 -8.30
C LEU A 156 -10.38 -2.87 -9.58
N ALA A 157 -11.00 -3.97 -10.01
CA ALA A 157 -10.66 -4.64 -11.26
C ALA A 157 -10.94 -3.75 -12.47
N GLY A 158 -12.07 -3.04 -12.50
CA GLY A 158 -12.40 -2.06 -13.54
C GLY A 158 -11.36 -0.95 -13.62
N LEU A 159 -10.93 -0.38 -12.49
CA LEU A 159 -9.87 0.62 -12.44
C LEU A 159 -8.56 0.07 -13.03
N ALA A 160 -8.16 -1.14 -12.66
CA ALA A 160 -6.92 -1.76 -13.13
C ALA A 160 -6.94 -2.11 -14.62
N ILE A 161 -8.10 -2.46 -15.18
CA ILE A 161 -8.24 -2.88 -16.58
C ILE A 161 -8.42 -1.69 -17.52
N PHE A 162 -9.24 -0.70 -17.13
CA PHE A 162 -9.70 0.35 -18.05
C PHE A 162 -8.91 1.65 -17.97
N THR A 163 -7.91 1.77 -17.09
CA THR A 163 -7.11 2.99 -16.97
C THR A 163 -5.61 2.73 -17.20
N PRO A 164 -4.85 3.74 -17.67
CA PRO A 164 -3.40 3.60 -17.81
C PRO A 164 -2.74 3.15 -16.50
N PRO A 165 -1.72 2.28 -16.52
CA PRO A 165 -1.18 1.64 -15.31
C PRO A 165 -0.80 2.60 -14.18
N LEU A 166 -0.20 3.74 -14.53
CA LEU A 166 0.19 4.76 -13.55
C LEU A 166 -1.03 5.43 -12.90
N ILE A 167 -2.09 5.67 -13.67
CA ILE A 167 -3.34 6.26 -13.17
C ILE A 167 -4.08 5.24 -12.30
N ALA A 168 -4.14 3.98 -12.72
CA ALA A 168 -4.72 2.89 -11.94
C ALA A 168 -4.06 2.80 -10.56
N PHE A 169 -2.73 2.70 -10.55
CA PHE A 169 -1.97 2.59 -9.31
C PHE A 169 -2.09 3.85 -8.43
N ALA A 170 -1.94 5.05 -8.99
CA ALA A 170 -2.01 6.29 -8.21
C ALA A 170 -3.41 6.51 -7.60
N THR A 171 -4.46 6.18 -8.34
CA THR A 171 -5.84 6.27 -7.88
C THR A 171 -6.12 5.22 -6.81
N TYR A 172 -5.71 3.97 -7.04
CA TYR A 172 -5.83 2.90 -6.04
C TYR A 172 -5.07 3.23 -4.75
N PHE A 173 -3.78 3.54 -4.86
CA PHE A 173 -2.93 3.82 -3.72
C PHE A 173 -3.44 5.02 -2.93
N GLY A 174 -3.78 6.12 -3.60
CA GLY A 174 -4.20 7.36 -2.93
C GLY A 174 -5.62 7.31 -2.38
N CYS A 175 -6.59 6.88 -3.21
CA CYS A 175 -8.03 6.98 -2.92
C CYS A 175 -8.63 5.68 -2.37
N TRP A 176 -7.94 4.56 -2.46
CA TRP A 176 -8.42 3.29 -1.92
C TRP A 176 -7.59 2.91 -0.70
N HIS A 177 -6.33 2.58 -0.94
CA HIS A 177 -5.48 1.96 0.06
C HIS A 177 -5.08 2.93 1.18
N ALA A 178 -4.49 4.08 0.83
CA ALA A 178 -4.07 5.06 1.81
C ALA A 178 -5.25 5.60 2.63
N MET A 179 -6.42 5.82 2.01
CA MET A 179 -7.63 6.23 2.73
C MET A 179 -8.08 5.17 3.75
N ARG A 180 -8.13 3.90 3.36
CA ARG A 180 -8.48 2.78 4.26
C ARG A 180 -7.49 2.67 5.41
N HIS A 181 -6.20 2.76 5.10
CA HIS A 181 -5.15 2.69 6.11
C HIS A 181 -5.26 3.85 7.12
N THR A 182 -5.43 5.08 6.63
CA THR A 182 -5.61 6.26 7.49
C THR A 182 -6.89 6.19 8.32
N ALA A 183 -7.99 5.66 7.76
CA ALA A 183 -9.22 5.43 8.51
C ALA A 183 -8.99 4.45 9.68
N ARG A 184 -8.22 3.37 9.47
CA ARG A 184 -7.86 2.44 10.55
C ARG A 184 -6.93 3.08 11.59
N LEU A 185 -5.99 3.91 11.16
CA LEU A 185 -5.14 4.67 12.09
C LEU A 185 -5.96 5.57 13.02
N SER A 186 -7.06 6.15 12.53
CA SER A 186 -7.97 6.95 13.37
C SER A 186 -8.59 6.17 14.53
N LEU A 187 -8.68 4.83 14.41
CA LEU A 187 -9.18 3.95 15.47
C LEU A 187 -8.14 3.67 16.55
N VAL A 188 -6.86 3.93 16.28
CA VAL A 188 -5.74 3.62 17.19
C VAL A 188 -5.14 4.89 17.81
N LEU A 189 -5.18 6.01 17.08
CA LEU A 189 -4.59 7.26 17.53
C LEU A 189 -5.40 7.88 18.69
N PRO A 190 -4.79 8.13 19.87
CA PRO A 190 -5.49 8.71 21.02
C PRO A 190 -6.13 10.07 20.73
N GLN A 191 -5.50 10.88 19.87
CA GLN A 191 -6.06 12.16 19.45
C GLN A 191 -7.33 11.97 18.63
N SER A 192 -7.32 11.06 17.66
CA SER A 192 -8.48 10.74 16.83
C SER A 192 -9.65 10.22 17.67
N GLN A 193 -9.38 9.32 18.63
CA GLN A 193 -10.41 8.82 19.54
C GLN A 193 -11.03 9.93 20.41
N ARG A 194 -10.21 10.84 20.95
CA ARG A 194 -10.70 11.98 21.74
C ARG A 194 -11.55 12.93 20.90
N ASP A 195 -11.09 13.29 19.71
CA ASP A 195 -11.84 14.18 18.81
C ASP A 195 -13.16 13.53 18.34
N TYR A 196 -13.19 12.21 18.15
CA TYR A 196 -14.43 11.48 17.85
C TYR A 196 -15.41 11.46 19.03
N GLN A 197 -14.93 11.19 20.25
CA GLN A 197 -15.73 11.25 21.47
C GLN A 197 -16.34 12.64 21.70
N ALA A 198 -15.63 13.69 21.31
CA ALA A 198 -16.11 15.06 21.31
C ALA A 198 -17.06 15.41 20.13
N GLN A 199 -17.60 14.41 19.41
CA GLN A 199 -18.51 14.56 18.27
C GLN A 199 -17.91 15.32 17.07
N HIS A 200 -16.59 15.36 16.93
CA HIS A 200 -15.90 16.01 15.81
C HIS A 200 -15.29 14.98 14.84
N ALA A 201 -16.13 14.26 14.12
CA ALA A 201 -15.71 13.17 13.22
C ALA A 201 -14.68 13.60 12.15
N VAL A 202 -14.87 14.77 11.53
CA VAL A 202 -13.92 15.30 10.54
C VAL A 202 -12.55 15.57 11.17
N LYS A 203 -12.54 16.13 12.39
CA LYS A 203 -11.31 16.42 13.12
C LYS A 203 -10.58 15.15 13.53
N ALA A 204 -11.31 14.11 13.93
CA ALA A 204 -10.75 12.79 14.24
C ALA A 204 -10.07 12.12 13.03
N PHE A 205 -10.62 12.31 11.83
CA PHE A 205 -9.97 11.86 10.60
C PHE A 205 -8.75 12.73 10.26
N LEU A 206 -8.88 14.06 10.32
CA LEU A 206 -7.78 14.97 10.04
C LEU A 206 -6.59 14.79 10.99
N SER A 207 -6.79 14.42 12.26
CA SER A 207 -5.70 14.11 13.17
C SER A 207 -4.90 12.87 12.78
N ALA A 208 -5.44 12.00 11.94
CA ALA A 208 -4.73 10.87 11.32
C ALA A 208 -4.09 11.23 9.96
N VAL A 209 -4.45 12.36 9.34
CA VAL A 209 -3.89 12.84 8.07
C VAL A 209 -2.76 13.84 8.28
N ILE A 210 -3.03 14.86 9.11
CA ILE A 210 -2.17 16.04 9.32
C ILE A 210 -0.74 15.67 9.70
N PRO A 211 -0.45 14.70 10.59
CA PRO A 211 0.92 14.43 11.00
C PRO A 211 1.84 14.00 9.85
N GLY A 212 1.30 13.43 8.78
CA GLY A 212 2.10 13.05 7.61
C GLY A 212 2.24 14.16 6.56
N THR A 213 1.43 15.23 6.61
CA THR A 213 1.49 16.30 5.59
C THR A 213 2.85 16.99 5.47
N PRO A 214 3.67 17.16 6.54
CA PRO A 214 5.03 17.71 6.38
C PRO A 214 5.91 16.86 5.48
N ALA A 215 5.81 15.53 5.54
CA ALA A 215 6.57 14.62 4.67
C ALA A 215 6.10 14.71 3.21
N LEU A 216 4.80 14.92 2.98
CA LEU A 216 4.24 15.14 1.65
C LEU A 216 4.74 16.47 1.06
N ILE A 217 4.63 17.56 1.82
CA ILE A 217 5.10 18.89 1.40
C ILE A 217 6.60 18.85 1.14
N GLY A 218 7.39 18.25 2.05
CA GLY A 218 8.84 18.09 1.88
C GLY A 218 9.20 17.36 0.59
N SER A 219 8.48 16.27 0.27
CA SER A 219 8.66 15.54 -0.99
C SER A 219 8.42 16.43 -2.22
N PHE A 220 7.36 17.25 -2.21
CA PHE A 220 7.08 18.17 -3.32
C PHE A 220 8.12 19.30 -3.44
N VAL A 221 8.59 19.84 -2.31
CA VAL A 221 9.63 20.88 -2.30
C VAL A 221 10.94 20.33 -2.87
N VAL A 222 11.35 19.14 -2.46
CA VAL A 222 12.56 18.48 -2.99
C VAL A 222 12.39 18.19 -4.49
N ALA A 223 11.25 17.65 -4.91
CA ALA A 223 10.98 17.38 -6.32
C ALA A 223 11.01 18.66 -7.17
N ALA A 224 10.40 19.75 -6.70
CA ALA A 224 10.42 21.04 -7.37
C ALA A 224 11.84 21.62 -7.45
N GLY A 225 12.62 21.53 -6.38
CA GLY A 225 14.03 21.96 -6.36
C GLY A 225 14.88 21.23 -7.39
N LEU A 226 14.73 19.90 -7.49
CA LEU A 226 15.45 19.07 -8.46
C LEU A 226 15.02 19.34 -9.91
N TRP A 227 13.73 19.63 -10.12
CA TRP A 227 13.22 20.05 -11.43
C TRP A 227 13.84 21.36 -11.87
N LEU A 228 13.85 22.36 -10.98
CA LEU A 228 14.40 23.68 -11.26
C LEU A 228 15.93 23.66 -11.46
N SER A 229 16.64 22.73 -10.82
CA SER A 229 18.09 22.57 -11.00
C SER A 229 18.48 21.84 -12.30
N GLY A 230 17.50 21.32 -13.05
CA GLY A 230 17.76 20.53 -14.26
C GLY A 230 18.43 19.18 -13.98
N SER A 231 18.43 18.70 -12.74
CA SER A 231 19.18 17.52 -12.29
C SER A 231 18.36 16.21 -12.36
N ILE A 232 17.30 16.18 -13.17
CA ILE A 232 16.42 15.01 -13.30
C ILE A 232 16.89 14.15 -14.47
N GLU A 233 17.76 13.19 -14.17
CA GLU A 233 18.10 12.10 -15.09
C GLU A 233 17.15 10.91 -14.91
N LYS A 234 17.05 10.00 -15.90
CA LYS A 234 16.26 8.76 -15.77
C LYS A 234 16.68 7.93 -14.54
N SER A 235 17.98 7.94 -14.23
CA SER A 235 18.56 7.31 -13.04
C SER A 235 17.93 7.80 -11.74
N PHE A 236 17.52 9.07 -11.68
CA PHE A 236 16.89 9.67 -10.51
C PHE A 236 15.54 9.00 -10.17
N PHE A 237 14.70 8.71 -11.17
CA PHE A 237 13.41 8.04 -10.95
C PHE A 237 13.60 6.62 -10.41
N TRP A 238 14.60 5.89 -10.93
CA TRP A 238 14.96 4.57 -10.41
C TRP A 238 15.38 4.61 -8.94
N PHE A 239 16.28 5.53 -8.57
CA PHE A 239 16.72 5.67 -7.18
C PHE A 239 15.58 6.09 -6.26
N LEU A 240 14.74 7.04 -6.69
CA LEU A 240 13.60 7.49 -5.92
C LEU A 240 12.59 6.36 -5.67
N LEU A 241 12.20 5.63 -6.71
CA LEU A 241 11.30 4.47 -6.57
C LEU A 241 11.92 3.39 -5.70
N THR A 242 13.23 3.10 -5.88
CA THR A 242 13.94 2.12 -5.06
C THR A 242 13.90 2.49 -3.58
N ILE A 243 14.14 3.77 -3.24
CA ILE A 243 14.05 4.25 -1.86
C ILE A 243 12.62 4.12 -1.33
N VAL A 244 11.61 4.53 -2.10
CA VAL A 244 10.21 4.44 -1.69
C VAL A 244 9.81 2.98 -1.43
N TRP A 245 10.16 2.06 -2.32
CA TRP A 245 9.90 0.63 -2.14
C TRP A 245 10.66 0.04 -0.96
N ALA A 246 11.92 0.44 -0.77
CA ALA A 246 12.73 -0.01 0.35
C ALA A 246 12.17 0.46 1.70
N LEU A 247 11.61 1.67 1.78
CA LEU A 247 10.92 2.19 2.96
C LEU A 247 9.61 1.45 3.26
N THR A 248 9.00 0.81 2.26
CA THR A 248 7.82 -0.06 2.46
C THR A 248 8.16 -1.29 3.29
N VAL A 249 9.38 -1.81 3.22
CA VAL A 249 9.78 -3.03 3.98
C VAL A 249 9.65 -2.83 5.50
N PRO A 250 10.32 -1.86 6.14
CA PRO A 250 10.14 -1.61 7.56
C PRO A 250 8.72 -1.14 7.90
N HIS A 251 8.04 -0.41 7.00
CA HIS A 251 6.63 -0.03 7.18
C HIS A 251 5.72 -1.27 7.33
N MET A 252 5.84 -2.24 6.42
CA MET A 252 5.08 -3.49 6.48
C MET A 252 5.31 -4.27 7.78
N ILE A 253 6.55 -4.29 8.27
CA ILE A 253 6.89 -4.93 9.56
C ILE A 253 6.13 -4.26 10.71
N VAL A 254 6.03 -2.93 10.67
CA VAL A 254 5.31 -2.15 11.67
C VAL A 254 3.80 -2.39 11.59
N THR A 255 3.21 -2.31 10.40
CA THR A 255 1.76 -2.42 10.22
C THR A 255 1.23 -3.84 10.39
N ALA A 256 2.06 -4.86 10.18
CA ALA A 256 1.68 -6.27 10.34
C ALA A 256 1.06 -6.57 11.72
N LYS A 257 1.48 -5.87 12.78
CA LYS A 257 0.87 -6.01 14.13
C LYS A 257 -0.58 -5.52 14.17
N LEU A 258 -0.85 -4.37 13.55
CA LEU A 258 -2.20 -3.79 13.45
C LEU A 258 -3.11 -4.68 12.59
N ASP A 259 -2.58 -5.16 11.47
CA ASP A 259 -3.30 -6.01 10.53
C ASP A 259 -3.65 -7.36 11.16
N ARG A 260 -2.70 -7.99 11.84
CA ARG A 260 -2.93 -9.25 12.56
C ARG A 260 -4.05 -9.11 13.60
N SER A 261 -4.07 -8.00 14.34
CA SER A 261 -5.10 -7.73 15.34
C SER A 261 -6.50 -7.59 14.74
N ALA A 262 -6.60 -7.07 13.52
CA ALA A 262 -7.84 -6.91 12.78
C ALA A 262 -8.32 -8.22 12.10
N LEU A 263 -7.40 -9.13 11.77
CA LEU A 263 -7.71 -10.40 11.10
C LEU A 263 -7.95 -11.58 12.06
N GLN A 264 -7.45 -11.53 13.30
CA GLN A 264 -7.53 -12.64 14.27
C GLN A 264 -8.76 -12.62 15.19
N LYS A 265 -9.56 -11.55 15.20
CA LYS A 265 -10.74 -11.40 16.04
C LYS A 265 -12.02 -11.51 15.22
#